data_AF-J1FAV2-F1
#
_entry.id   AF-J1FAV2-F1
#
_cell.length_a   1.000
_cell.length_b   1.000
_cell.length_c   1.000
_cell.angle_alpha   90.00
_cell.angle_beta   90.00
_cell.angle_gamma   90.00
#
_symmetry.space_group_name_H-M   'P 1'
#
loop_
_entity.id
_entity.type
_entity.pdbx_description
1 polymer ?
#
loop_
_entity_poly.entity_id
_entity_poly.type
_entity_poly.pdbx_seq_one_letter_code
_entity_poly.pdbx_strand_id
1 'polypeptide(L)'
;MENLTTIDLVLAGIVLLLGLKGLFNGLFKELFGLIGILGGVFLGTRIGHDAGMYINDNWLHLENPSVITVTGFLATLILFWLGMNILGNVLSRIMSASGLGIFDKIFGFAFAGLKIAMILAVMIHALVSIKALQESTKEFTENSVFVPTFSEMGAFIVNADFTAVANKVEEKTGIEGISKDLQDLGTSVGEGIDKGLDSAKDTFEKAVDSEVSKQISEKTEELQNSVTGE
;
A
#
# COMPACT_ATOMS: atom_id res chain seq x y z
N MET A 1 31.02 -7.43 13.54
CA MET A 1 29.87 -6.52 13.33
C MET A 1 29.96 -6.05 11.90
N GLU A 2 28.80 -5.87 11.24
CA GLU A 2 28.57 -5.56 9.81
C GLU A 2 28.25 -6.77 8.91
N ASN A 3 26.96 -7.12 8.87
CA ASN A 3 26.34 -7.82 7.74
C ASN A 3 25.20 -6.94 7.20
N LEU A 4 25.47 -5.67 6.86
CA LEU A 4 24.50 -4.88 6.11
C LEU A 4 24.54 -5.37 4.67
N THR A 5 23.42 -5.94 4.23
CA THR A 5 23.27 -6.43 2.87
C THR A 5 23.00 -5.28 1.90
N THR A 6 23.15 -5.53 0.61
CA THR A 6 22.78 -4.57 -0.44
C THR A 6 21.33 -4.11 -0.31
N ILE A 7 20.41 -5.00 0.07
CA ILE A 7 19.01 -4.63 0.27
C ILE A 7 18.81 -3.74 1.50
N ASP A 8 19.57 -3.96 2.58
CA ASP A 8 19.52 -3.09 3.77
C ASP A 8 19.96 -1.66 3.42
N LEU A 9 21.03 -1.54 2.62
CA LEU A 9 21.54 -0.25 2.17
C LEU A 9 20.55 0.44 1.22
N VAL A 10 19.89 -0.32 0.34
CA VAL A 10 18.86 0.21 -0.56
C VAL A 10 17.64 0.68 0.23
N LEU A 11 17.14 -0.12 1.18
CA LEU A 11 15.99 0.24 2.02
C LEU A 11 16.28 1.49 2.85
N ALA A 12 17.42 1.51 3.56
CA ALA A 12 17.84 2.70 4.30
C ALA A 12 18.07 3.89 3.37
N GLY A 13 18.68 3.68 2.21
CA GLY A 13 18.90 4.70 1.20
C GLY A 13 17.59 5.33 0.73
N ILE A 14 16.58 4.53 0.40
CA ILE A 14 15.26 5.00 -0.02
C ILE A 14 14.58 5.79 1.11
N VAL A 15 14.55 5.24 2.33
CA VAL A 15 13.94 5.92 3.49
C VAL A 15 14.65 7.24 3.79
N LEU A 16 15.99 7.27 3.74
CA LEU A 16 16.77 8.49 3.97
C LEU A 16 16.56 9.52 2.86
N LEU A 17 16.70 9.13 1.59
CA LEU A 17 16.61 10.04 0.44
C LEU A 17 15.20 10.63 0.32
N LEU A 18 14.18 9.80 0.39
CA LEU A 18 12.79 10.24 0.30
C LEU A 18 12.32 10.89 1.61
N GLY A 19 12.85 10.46 2.76
CA GLY A 19 12.62 11.10 4.05
C GLY A 19 13.21 12.50 4.11
N LEU A 20 14.34 12.75 3.43
CA LEU A 20 14.97 14.07 3.33
C LEU A 20 14.03 15.12 2.70
N LYS A 21 13.09 14.69 1.85
CA LYS A 21 12.00 15.55 1.36
C LYS A 21 11.22 16.19 2.52
N GLY A 22 11.02 15.46 3.61
CA GLY A 22 10.35 15.94 4.82
C GLY A 22 11.10 17.08 5.52
N LEU A 23 12.44 17.13 5.41
CA LEU A 23 13.24 18.25 5.93
C LEU A 23 12.95 19.56 5.19
N PHE A 24 12.62 19.47 3.90
CA PHE A 24 12.27 20.64 3.08
C PHE A 24 10.81 21.06 3.25
N ASN A 25 9.92 20.09 3.44
CA ASN A 25 8.48 20.35 3.58
C ASN A 25 8.08 20.76 5.00
N GLY A 26 8.73 20.23 6.04
CA GLY A 26 8.35 20.42 7.44
C GLY A 26 7.29 19.42 7.92
N LEU A 27 7.23 19.19 9.24
CA LEU A 27 6.31 18.26 9.90
C LEU A 27 4.85 18.61 9.59
N PHE A 28 4.47 19.88 9.79
CA PHE A 28 3.06 20.25 9.67
C PHE A 28 2.54 20.08 8.25
N LYS A 29 3.35 20.32 7.22
CA LYS A 29 2.92 20.09 5.83
C LYS A 29 2.73 18.60 5.53
N GLU A 30 3.64 17.75 6.01
CA GLU A 30 3.52 16.30 5.82
C GLU A 30 2.33 15.72 6.61
N LEU A 31 2.16 16.14 7.87
CA LEU A 31 1.08 15.68 8.73
C LEU A 31 -0.30 16.08 8.20
N PHE A 32 -0.48 17.37 7.87
CA PHE A 32 -1.75 17.85 7.31
C PHE A 32 -2.00 17.31 5.89
N GLY A 33 -0.95 17.02 5.12
CA GLY A 33 -1.09 16.29 3.85
C GLY A 33 -1.69 14.90 4.06
N LEU A 34 -1.21 14.16 5.06
CA LEU A 34 -1.76 12.84 5.41
C LEU A 34 -3.18 12.93 5.94
N ILE A 35 -3.44 13.84 6.89
CA ILE A 35 -4.79 14.08 7.43
C ILE A 35 -5.74 14.55 6.31
N GLY A 36 -5.26 15.34 5.35
CA GLY A 36 -6.04 15.78 4.20
C GLY A 36 -6.50 14.61 3.34
N ILE A 37 -5.65 13.61 3.10
CA ILE A 37 -6.07 12.41 2.37
C ILE A 37 -6.99 11.54 3.22
N LEU A 38 -6.60 11.18 4.44
CA LEU A 38 -7.39 10.29 5.30
C LEU A 38 -8.76 10.89 5.65
N GLY A 39 -8.77 12.16 6.06
CA GLY A 39 -9.98 12.92 6.32
C GLY A 39 -10.79 13.19 5.04
N GLY A 40 -10.11 13.44 3.91
CA GLY A 40 -10.77 13.63 2.62
C GLY A 40 -11.49 12.38 2.13
N VAL A 41 -10.89 11.20 2.30
CA VAL A 41 -11.53 9.90 2.02
C VAL A 41 -12.73 9.72 2.93
N PHE A 42 -12.56 9.90 4.24
CA PHE A 42 -13.64 9.78 5.22
C PHE A 42 -14.84 10.70 4.91
N LEU A 43 -14.57 11.97 4.64
CA LEU A 43 -15.61 12.95 4.33
C LEU A 43 -16.23 12.65 2.96
N GLY A 44 -15.39 12.34 1.96
CA GLY A 44 -15.82 12.00 0.62
C GLY A 44 -16.76 10.81 0.60
N THR A 45 -16.48 9.75 1.37
CA THR A 45 -17.36 8.58 1.47
C THR A 45 -18.74 8.96 2.00
N ARG A 46 -18.80 9.90 2.95
CA ARG A 46 -20.06 10.26 3.62
C ARG A 46 -20.91 11.27 2.85
N ILE A 47 -20.30 12.34 2.35
CA ILE A 47 -21.02 13.45 1.70
C ILE A 47 -20.81 13.48 0.17
N GLY A 48 -20.09 12.51 -0.39
CA GLY A 48 -19.75 12.48 -1.81
C GLY A 48 -20.96 12.38 -2.72
N HIS A 49 -22.04 11.70 -2.29
CA HIS A 49 -23.28 11.65 -3.08
C HIS A 49 -23.94 13.03 -3.21
N ASP A 50 -24.14 13.72 -2.09
CA ASP A 50 -24.76 15.06 -2.05
C ASP A 50 -23.90 16.09 -2.80
N ALA A 51 -22.58 16.05 -2.58
CA ALA A 51 -21.63 16.89 -3.31
C ALA A 51 -21.67 16.60 -4.82
N GLY A 52 -21.83 15.33 -5.21
CA GLY A 52 -21.94 14.90 -6.58
C GLY A 52 -23.18 15.46 -7.26
N MET A 53 -24.35 15.38 -6.61
CA MET A 53 -25.60 15.94 -7.14
C MET A 53 -25.48 17.46 -7.33
N TYR A 54 -24.93 18.18 -6.35
CA TYR A 54 -24.73 19.62 -6.47
C TYR A 54 -23.85 20.01 -7.67
N ILE A 55 -22.77 19.25 -7.92
CA ILE A 55 -21.88 19.47 -9.07
C ILE A 55 -22.60 19.11 -10.38
N ASN A 56 -23.37 18.03 -10.36
CA ASN A 56 -24.10 17.53 -11.52
C ASN A 56 -25.11 18.55 -12.04
N ASP A 57 -25.91 19.10 -11.13
CA ASP A 57 -27.00 20.04 -11.44
C ASP A 57 -26.48 21.39 -11.96
N ASN A 58 -25.23 21.75 -11.63
CA ASN A 58 -24.65 23.03 -12.02
C ASN A 58 -23.71 22.95 -13.23
N TRP A 59 -22.95 21.85 -13.40
CA TRP A 59 -21.85 21.81 -14.37
C TRP A 59 -21.83 20.59 -15.30
N LEU A 60 -22.09 19.38 -14.81
CA LEU A 60 -21.75 18.16 -15.53
C LEU A 60 -22.92 17.43 -16.22
N HIS A 61 -24.16 17.57 -15.74
CA HIS A 61 -25.36 16.93 -16.33
C HIS A 61 -25.16 15.47 -16.75
N LEU A 62 -24.56 14.68 -15.85
CA LEU A 62 -24.33 13.26 -16.01
C LEU A 62 -25.63 12.48 -15.77
N GLU A 63 -25.86 11.44 -16.57
CA GLU A 63 -27.06 10.59 -16.45
C GLU A 63 -26.84 9.40 -15.50
N ASN A 64 -25.60 9.05 -15.20
CA ASN A 64 -25.27 7.86 -14.41
C ASN A 64 -25.08 8.19 -12.90
N PRO A 65 -25.94 7.67 -12.00
CA PRO A 65 -25.87 7.95 -10.56
C PRO A 65 -24.55 7.53 -9.89
N SER A 66 -23.93 6.44 -10.37
CA SER A 66 -22.64 5.98 -9.85
C SER A 66 -21.52 6.96 -10.21
N VAL A 67 -21.54 7.50 -11.44
CA VAL A 67 -20.54 8.48 -11.89
C VAL A 67 -20.70 9.79 -11.12
N ILE A 68 -21.93 10.22 -10.85
CA ILE A 68 -22.23 11.41 -10.02
C ILE A 68 -21.61 11.25 -8.62
N THR A 69 -21.85 10.10 -7.98
CA THR A 69 -21.36 9.84 -6.61
C THR A 69 -19.84 9.78 -6.56
N VAL A 70 -19.19 9.10 -7.51
CA VAL A 70 -17.71 9.04 -7.60
C VAL A 70 -17.11 10.42 -7.85
N THR A 71 -17.76 11.23 -8.70
CA THR A 71 -17.32 12.59 -8.99
C THR A 71 -17.39 13.47 -7.74
N GLY A 72 -18.48 13.39 -6.97
CA GLY A 72 -18.63 14.13 -5.72
C GLY A 72 -17.69 13.67 -4.62
N PHE A 73 -17.44 12.36 -4.49
CA PHE A 73 -16.39 11.81 -3.63
C PHE A 73 -15.03 12.44 -3.97
N LEU A 74 -14.64 12.41 -5.26
CA LEU A 74 -13.34 12.90 -5.70
C LEU A 74 -13.21 14.41 -5.53
N ALA A 75 -14.25 15.17 -5.85
CA ALA A 75 -14.28 16.61 -5.67
C ALA A 75 -14.15 17.00 -4.18
N THR A 76 -14.87 16.30 -3.30
CA THR A 76 -14.78 16.50 -1.84
C THR A 76 -13.38 16.18 -1.33
N LEU A 77 -12.82 15.05 -1.76
CA LEU A 77 -11.47 14.62 -1.38
C LEU A 77 -10.42 15.65 -1.80
N ILE A 78 -10.45 16.11 -3.05
CA ILE A 78 -9.49 17.09 -3.57
C ILE A 78 -9.63 18.43 -2.83
N LEU A 79 -10.86 18.90 -2.64
CA LEU A 79 -11.11 20.19 -1.97
C LEU A 79 -10.65 20.17 -0.52
N PHE A 80 -10.99 19.11 0.22
CA PHE A 80 -10.58 18.93 1.60
C PHE A 80 -9.07 18.77 1.73
N TRP A 81 -8.46 17.93 0.89
CA TRP A 81 -7.01 17.74 0.85
C TRP A 81 -6.28 19.06 0.57
N LEU A 82 -6.75 19.84 -0.39
CA LEU A 82 -6.17 21.14 -0.71
C LEU A 82 -6.28 22.12 0.47
N GLY A 83 -7.45 22.17 1.12
CA GLY A 83 -7.66 23.00 2.31
C GLY A 83 -6.71 22.63 3.45
N MET A 84 -6.53 21.33 3.71
CA MET A 84 -5.60 20.86 4.73
C MET A 84 -4.14 21.15 4.35
N ASN A 85 -3.77 21.04 3.07
CA ASN A 85 -2.43 21.38 2.61
C ASN A 85 -2.09 22.86 2.85
N ILE A 86 -3.05 23.76 2.55
CA ILE A 86 -2.92 25.19 2.82
C ILE A 86 -2.76 25.42 4.33
N LEU A 87 -3.59 24.78 5.15
CA LEU A 87 -3.53 24.92 6.60
C LEU A 87 -2.19 24.44 7.18
N GLY A 88 -1.69 23.29 6.73
CA GLY A 88 -0.37 22.78 7.10
C GLY A 88 0.77 23.72 6.70
N ASN A 89 0.66 24.36 5.53
CA ASN A 89 1.63 25.35 5.08
C ASN A 89 1.62 26.63 5.93
N VAL A 90 0.42 27.12 6.31
CA VAL A 90 0.30 28.26 7.24
C VAL A 90 0.91 27.92 8.60
N LEU A 91 0.61 26.73 9.14
CA LEU A 91 1.10 26.33 10.45
C LEU A 91 2.61 26.13 10.48
N SER A 92 3.20 25.53 9.44
CA SER A 92 4.66 25.43 9.26
C SER A 92 5.33 26.80 9.19
N ARG A 93 4.69 27.80 8.56
CA ARG A 93 5.20 29.19 8.55
C ARG A 93 5.18 29.82 9.94
N ILE A 94 4.10 29.62 10.71
CA ILE A 94 4.00 30.12 12.09
C ILE A 94 5.13 29.52 12.94
N MET A 95 5.35 28.22 12.85
CA MET A 95 6.41 27.52 13.59
C MET A 95 7.81 28.00 13.22
N SER A 96 8.02 28.29 11.93
CA SER A 96 9.27 28.88 11.46
C SER A 96 9.47 30.29 11.99
N ALA A 97 8.40 31.09 12.08
CA ALA A 97 8.44 32.45 12.64
C ALA A 97 8.69 32.47 14.16
N SER A 98 8.26 31.43 14.89
CA SER A 98 8.49 31.28 16.34
C SER A 98 9.89 30.81 16.72
N GLY A 99 10.80 30.63 15.75
CA GLY A 99 12.16 30.11 15.98
C GLY A 99 12.25 28.58 16.14
N LEU A 100 11.12 27.86 16.06
CA LEU A 100 11.06 26.40 16.12
C LEU A 100 11.15 25.74 14.73
N GLY A 101 11.50 26.49 13.69
CA GLY A 101 11.57 25.98 12.32
C GLY A 101 12.53 24.80 12.14
N ILE A 102 13.60 24.70 12.94
CA ILE A 102 14.51 23.55 12.90
C ILE A 102 13.81 22.29 13.39
N PHE A 103 13.02 22.39 14.47
CA PHE A 103 12.25 21.26 14.98
C PHE A 103 11.18 20.84 13.96
N ASP A 104 10.45 21.79 13.36
CA ASP A 104 9.48 21.49 12.28
C ASP A 104 10.14 20.67 11.15
N LYS A 105 11.35 21.04 10.74
CA LYS A 105 12.08 20.30 9.70
C LYS A 105 12.56 18.92 10.14
N ILE A 106 13.16 18.80 11.33
CA ILE A 106 13.67 17.50 11.84
C ILE A 106 12.52 16.51 12.04
N PHE A 107 11.43 16.95 12.67
CA PHE A 107 10.25 16.12 12.79
C PHE A 107 9.60 15.84 11.43
N GLY A 108 9.70 16.78 10.48
CA GLY A 108 9.30 16.55 9.09
C GLY A 108 10.09 15.42 8.43
N PHE A 109 11.41 15.37 8.62
CA PHE A 109 12.25 14.27 8.16
C PHE A 109 11.83 12.93 8.78
N ALA A 110 11.67 12.90 10.11
CA ALA A 110 11.27 11.70 10.82
C ALA A 110 9.88 11.19 10.38
N PHE A 111 8.92 12.09 10.23
CA PHE A 111 7.56 11.76 9.82
C PHE A 111 7.48 11.31 8.35
N ALA A 112 8.17 12.02 7.44
CA ALA A 112 8.24 11.60 6.04
C ALA A 112 8.95 10.24 5.90
N GLY A 113 10.08 10.06 6.59
CA GLY A 113 10.82 8.81 6.65
C GLY A 113 9.95 7.67 7.18
N LEU A 114 9.20 7.89 8.27
CA LEU A 114 8.26 6.92 8.82
C LEU A 114 7.17 6.55 7.81
N LYS A 115 6.57 7.54 7.13
CA LYS A 115 5.56 7.31 6.09
C LYS A 115 6.10 6.40 4.97
N ILE A 116 7.31 6.67 4.51
CA ILE A 116 7.96 5.86 3.45
C ILE A 116 8.35 4.48 3.97
N ALA A 117 8.87 4.40 5.20
CA ALA A 117 9.19 3.13 5.84
C ALA A 117 7.96 2.25 6.02
N MET A 118 6.80 2.80 6.37
CA MET A 118 5.53 2.07 6.43
C MET A 118 5.11 1.51 5.07
N ILE A 119 5.22 2.31 4.00
CA ILE A 119 4.90 1.85 2.64
C ILE A 119 5.83 0.71 2.22
N LEU A 120 7.14 0.86 2.47
CA LEU A 120 8.12 -0.19 2.20
C LEU A 120 7.88 -1.43 3.06
N ALA A 121 7.45 -1.27 4.30
CA ALA A 121 7.15 -2.39 5.20
C ALA A 121 6.01 -3.26 4.64
N VAL A 122 4.90 -2.63 4.23
CA VAL A 122 3.78 -3.34 3.57
C VAL A 122 4.24 -4.01 2.28
N MET A 123 5.05 -3.33 1.47
CA MET A 123 5.55 -3.88 0.20
C MET A 123 6.48 -5.07 0.41
N ILE A 124 7.41 -4.99 1.38
CA ILE A 124 8.33 -6.07 1.73
C ILE A 124 7.56 -7.26 2.31
N HIS A 125 6.60 -7.00 3.20
CA HIS A 125 5.73 -8.05 3.72
C HIS A 125 4.99 -8.79 2.60
N ALA A 126 4.39 -8.05 1.65
CA ALA A 126 3.75 -8.66 0.48
C ALA A 126 4.74 -9.47 -0.37
N LEU A 127 5.97 -8.98 -0.54
CA LEU A 127 7.01 -9.65 -1.33
C LEU A 127 7.44 -10.99 -0.73
N VAL A 128 7.62 -11.06 0.59
CA VAL A 128 8.07 -12.29 1.28
C VAL A 128 6.92 -13.27 1.56
N SER A 129 5.68 -12.79 1.64
CA SER A 129 4.49 -13.63 1.84
C SER A 129 4.13 -14.47 0.61
N ILE A 130 4.53 -14.04 -0.60
CA ILE A 130 4.25 -14.77 -1.84
C ILE A 130 5.40 -15.74 -2.13
N LYS A 131 5.14 -17.06 -2.03
CA LYS A 131 6.15 -18.13 -2.23
C LYS A 131 6.96 -18.01 -3.53
N ALA A 132 6.29 -17.68 -4.65
CA ALA A 132 6.94 -17.52 -5.95
C ALA A 132 7.97 -16.37 -5.98
N LEU A 133 7.70 -15.29 -5.24
CA LEU A 133 8.61 -14.14 -5.11
C LEU A 133 9.66 -14.39 -4.03
N GLN A 134 9.31 -15.13 -2.98
CA GLN A 134 10.23 -15.54 -1.92
C GLN A 134 11.42 -16.33 -2.49
N GLU A 135 11.18 -17.33 -3.35
CA GLU A 135 12.27 -18.13 -3.95
C GLU A 135 13.21 -17.28 -4.81
N SER A 136 12.66 -16.32 -5.56
CA SER A 136 13.43 -15.42 -6.43
C SER A 136 14.17 -14.32 -5.67
N THR A 137 13.74 -13.98 -4.45
CA THR A 137 14.31 -12.89 -3.64
C THR A 137 15.08 -13.41 -2.42
N LYS A 138 15.16 -14.74 -2.26
CA LYS A 138 15.77 -15.44 -1.13
C LYS A 138 17.23 -15.04 -0.91
N GLU A 139 18.00 -14.96 -2.00
CA GLU A 139 19.42 -14.58 -2.00
C GLU A 139 19.65 -13.19 -1.39
N PHE A 140 18.74 -12.25 -1.65
CA PHE A 140 18.83 -10.87 -1.15
C PHE A 140 18.17 -10.69 0.22
N THR A 141 17.20 -11.54 0.56
CA THR A 141 16.36 -11.42 1.76
C THR A 141 16.91 -12.16 2.98
N GLU A 142 17.50 -13.35 2.80
CA GLU A 142 17.90 -14.21 3.92
C GLU A 142 19.02 -13.64 4.80
N ASN A 143 19.90 -12.82 4.22
CA ASN A 143 21.02 -12.23 4.95
C ASN A 143 20.71 -10.84 5.52
N SER A 144 19.53 -10.31 5.25
CA SER A 144 19.16 -8.92 5.55
C SER A 144 18.74 -8.73 7.00
N VAL A 145 19.17 -7.61 7.59
CA VAL A 145 18.77 -7.21 8.95
C VAL A 145 17.44 -6.45 8.93
N PHE A 146 17.18 -5.64 7.91
CA PHE A 146 15.97 -4.80 7.84
C PHE A 146 14.78 -5.52 7.24
N VAL A 147 14.95 -6.46 6.33
CA VAL A 147 13.82 -7.19 5.73
C VAL A 147 12.93 -7.89 6.78
N PRO A 148 13.44 -8.63 7.79
CA PRO A 148 12.56 -9.21 8.81
C PRO A 148 11.82 -8.13 9.61
N THR A 149 12.49 -7.05 10.01
CA THR A 149 11.86 -5.94 10.73
C THR A 149 10.77 -5.25 9.89
N PHE A 150 11.03 -4.98 8.61
CA PHE A 150 10.05 -4.39 7.70
C PHE A 150 8.90 -5.34 7.40
N SER A 151 9.15 -6.65 7.30
CA SER A 151 8.10 -7.65 7.13
C SER A 151 7.19 -7.74 8.34
N GLU A 152 7.73 -7.74 9.57
CA GLU A 152 6.92 -7.71 10.80
C GLU A 152 6.10 -6.42 10.92
N MET A 153 6.72 -5.27 10.63
CA MET A 153 6.00 -3.99 10.58
C MET A 153 4.90 -3.98 9.52
N GLY A 154 5.17 -4.56 8.35
CA GLY A 154 4.20 -4.67 7.26
C GLY A 154 3.06 -5.63 7.62
N ALA A 155 3.37 -6.76 8.24
CA ALA A 155 2.37 -7.69 8.77
C ALA A 155 1.49 -7.00 9.81
N PHE A 156 2.07 -6.22 10.72
CA PHE A 156 1.32 -5.45 11.70
C PHE A 156 0.39 -4.43 11.02
N ILE A 157 0.84 -3.74 9.97
CA ILE A 157 0.02 -2.75 9.24
C ILE A 157 -1.10 -3.43 8.44
N VAL A 158 -0.83 -4.57 7.79
CA VAL A 158 -1.82 -5.32 7.00
C VAL A 158 -2.86 -5.97 7.90
N ASN A 159 -2.44 -6.53 9.03
CA ASN A 159 -3.35 -7.11 10.03
C ASN A 159 -3.88 -6.08 11.03
N ALA A 160 -3.51 -4.80 10.90
CA ALA A 160 -4.09 -3.74 11.70
C ALA A 160 -5.57 -3.65 11.31
N ASP A 161 -6.43 -4.14 12.19
CA ASP A 161 -7.86 -4.11 11.98
C ASP A 161 -8.37 -2.66 12.11
N PHE A 162 -8.29 -1.91 11.00
CA PHE A 162 -8.81 -0.55 10.90
C PHE A 162 -10.31 -0.50 11.20
N THR A 163 -11.01 -1.64 11.14
CA THR A 163 -12.42 -1.79 11.52
C THR A 163 -12.64 -1.55 13.01
N ALA A 164 -11.73 -1.98 13.89
CA ALA A 164 -11.84 -1.75 15.33
C ALA A 164 -11.68 -0.26 15.68
N VAL A 165 -10.79 0.44 14.97
CA VAL A 165 -10.62 1.90 15.11
C VAL A 165 -11.81 2.64 14.51
N ALA A 166 -12.30 2.21 13.34
CA ALA A 166 -13.50 2.76 12.71
C ALA A 166 -14.70 2.63 13.65
N ASN A 167 -15.01 1.44 14.16
CA ASN A 167 -16.12 1.19 15.09
C ASN A 167 -16.07 2.09 16.34
N LYS A 168 -14.87 2.32 16.89
CA LYS A 168 -14.67 3.20 18.06
C LYS A 168 -14.83 4.69 17.73
N VAL A 169 -14.57 5.08 16.49
CA VAL A 169 -14.84 6.43 15.97
C VAL A 169 -16.33 6.58 15.65
N GLU A 170 -16.97 5.60 15.03
CA GLU A 170 -18.42 5.57 14.75
C GLU A 170 -19.23 5.72 16.05
N GLU A 171 -18.88 4.96 17.11
CA GLU A 171 -19.50 5.02 18.44
C GLU A 171 -19.38 6.41 19.08
N LYS A 172 -18.24 7.09 18.89
CA LYS A 172 -17.98 8.40 19.50
C LYS A 172 -18.46 9.59 18.68
N THR A 173 -18.72 9.41 17.38
CA THR A 173 -19.02 10.51 16.45
C THR A 173 -20.40 10.38 15.76
N GLY A 174 -21.11 9.26 15.92
CA GLY A 174 -22.43 9.04 15.32
C GLY A 174 -22.39 8.94 13.80
N ILE A 175 -21.28 8.40 13.26
CA ILE A 175 -21.04 8.29 11.83
C ILE A 175 -21.18 6.81 11.45
N GLU A 176 -22.31 6.42 10.88
CA GLU A 176 -22.56 5.05 10.42
C GLU A 176 -22.04 4.84 8.98
N GLY A 177 -21.35 3.73 8.71
CA GLY A 177 -21.12 3.19 7.36
C GLY A 177 -19.66 3.04 6.92
N ILE A 178 -18.70 3.57 7.68
CA ILE A 178 -17.27 3.54 7.34
C ILE A 178 -16.67 2.16 7.62
N SER A 179 -17.16 1.50 8.66
CA SER A 179 -16.76 0.13 9.01
C SER A 179 -17.04 -0.87 7.88
N LYS A 180 -18.18 -0.71 7.20
CA LYS A 180 -18.60 -1.58 6.10
C LYS A 180 -17.76 -1.38 4.83
N ASP A 181 -17.51 -0.13 4.45
CA ASP A 181 -16.73 0.19 3.25
C ASP A 181 -15.24 -0.19 3.39
N LEU A 182 -14.64 -0.07 4.59
CA LEU A 182 -13.27 -0.51 4.84
C LEU A 182 -13.13 -2.04 4.84
N GLN A 183 -14.14 -2.75 5.33
CA GLN A 183 -14.17 -4.20 5.38
C GLN A 183 -14.36 -4.81 3.98
N ASP A 184 -15.20 -4.20 3.13
CA ASP A 184 -15.37 -4.60 1.73
C ASP A 184 -14.10 -4.35 0.90
N LEU A 185 -13.37 -3.26 1.18
CA LEU A 185 -12.08 -2.97 0.52
C LEU A 185 -11.00 -4.01 0.87
N GLY A 186 -10.87 -4.36 2.16
CA GLY A 186 -9.90 -5.37 2.62
C GLY A 186 -10.21 -6.78 2.09
N THR A 187 -11.48 -7.14 2.04
CA THR A 187 -11.93 -8.46 1.57
C THR A 187 -11.74 -8.62 0.06
N SER A 188 -11.99 -7.55 -0.73
CA SER A 188 -11.79 -7.56 -2.19
C SER A 188 -10.30 -7.70 -2.59
N VAL A 189 -9.38 -7.14 -1.80
CA VAL A 189 -7.93 -7.26 -2.01
C VAL A 189 -7.42 -8.65 -1.60
N GLY A 190 -7.94 -9.22 -0.50
CA GLY A 190 -7.59 -10.56 -0.04
C GLY A 190 -8.05 -11.67 -1.00
N GLU A 191 -9.32 -11.65 -1.42
CA GLU A 191 -9.88 -12.69 -2.29
C GLU A 191 -9.25 -12.71 -3.70
N GLY A 192 -8.84 -11.56 -4.23
CA GLY A 192 -8.20 -11.47 -5.54
C GLY A 192 -6.80 -12.09 -5.57
N ILE A 193 -6.08 -12.01 -4.45
CA ILE A 193 -4.73 -12.56 -4.31
C ILE A 193 -4.79 -14.10 -4.16
N ASP A 194 -5.73 -14.62 -3.37
CA ASP A 194 -5.87 -16.06 -3.17
C ASP A 194 -6.35 -16.78 -4.44
N LYS A 195 -7.34 -16.21 -5.15
CA LYS A 195 -7.84 -16.78 -6.42
C LYS A 195 -6.77 -16.75 -7.52
N GLY A 196 -5.94 -15.71 -7.56
CA GLY A 196 -4.82 -15.59 -8.51
C GLY A 196 -3.69 -16.59 -8.22
N LEU A 197 -3.40 -16.84 -6.95
CA LEU A 197 -2.35 -17.78 -6.54
C LEU A 197 -2.74 -19.24 -6.77
N ASP A 198 -4.01 -19.59 -6.57
CA ASP A 198 -4.50 -20.96 -6.80
C ASP A 198 -4.64 -21.29 -8.29
N SER A 199 -5.08 -20.32 -9.11
CA SER A 199 -5.14 -20.49 -10.57
C SER A 199 -3.74 -20.55 -11.21
N ALA A 200 -2.77 -19.81 -10.66
CA ALA A 200 -1.37 -19.90 -11.08
C ALA A 200 -0.75 -21.26 -10.72
N LYS A 201 -1.04 -21.81 -9.52
CA LYS A 201 -0.59 -23.15 -9.11
C LYS A 201 -1.16 -24.26 -9.99
N ASP A 202 -2.46 -24.23 -10.27
CA ASP A 202 -3.12 -25.25 -11.10
C ASP A 202 -2.62 -25.22 -12.56
N THR A 203 -2.29 -24.03 -13.07
CA THR A 203 -1.69 -23.89 -14.41
C THR A 203 -0.24 -24.39 -14.43
N PHE A 204 0.52 -24.16 -13.35
CA PHE A 204 1.90 -24.62 -13.22
C PHE A 204 1.99 -26.14 -13.03
N GLU A 205 1.14 -26.75 -12.20
CA GLU A 205 1.07 -28.21 -12.05
C GLU A 205 0.72 -28.89 -13.39
N LYS A 206 -0.25 -28.37 -14.14
CA LYS A 206 -0.59 -28.91 -15.47
C LYS A 206 0.53 -28.76 -16.49
N ALA A 207 1.29 -27.66 -16.45
CA ALA A 207 2.44 -27.45 -17.33
C ALA A 207 3.61 -28.39 -16.96
N VAL A 208 3.85 -28.61 -15.67
CA VAL A 208 4.88 -29.54 -15.17
C VAL A 208 4.52 -30.99 -15.51
N ASP A 209 3.29 -31.43 -15.28
CA ASP A 209 2.87 -32.81 -15.60
C ASP A 209 2.87 -33.10 -17.10
N SER A 210 2.48 -32.12 -17.93
CA SER A 210 2.51 -32.23 -19.39
C SER A 210 3.93 -32.31 -19.96
N GLU A 211 4.88 -31.54 -19.41
CA GLU A 211 6.24 -31.45 -19.94
C GLU A 211 7.14 -32.57 -19.38
N VAL A 212 6.99 -32.93 -18.11
CA VAL A 212 7.75 -34.01 -17.44
C VAL A 212 7.35 -35.38 -17.97
N SER A 213 6.05 -35.62 -18.20
CA SER A 213 5.57 -36.91 -18.75
C SER A 213 6.05 -37.14 -20.19
N LYS A 214 6.16 -36.05 -20.97
CA LYS A 214 6.58 -36.11 -22.37
C LYS A 214 8.08 -36.39 -22.49
N GLN A 215 8.91 -35.74 -21.66
CA GLN A 215 10.35 -35.99 -21.65
C GLN A 215 10.72 -37.36 -21.07
N ILE A 216 9.95 -37.89 -20.10
CA ILE A 216 10.15 -39.25 -19.58
C ILE A 216 9.80 -40.30 -20.64
N SER A 217 8.76 -40.09 -21.45
CA SER A 217 8.40 -41.03 -22.53
C SER A 217 9.41 -41.04 -23.67
N GLU A 218 9.88 -39.88 -24.15
CA GLU A 218 10.90 -39.80 -25.21
C GLU A 218 12.24 -40.42 -24.79
N LYS A 219 12.70 -40.17 -23.56
CA LYS A 219 13.95 -40.78 -23.06
C LYS A 219 13.83 -42.28 -22.78
N THR A 220 12.64 -42.78 -22.46
CA THR A 220 12.43 -44.21 -22.21
C THR A 220 12.40 -45.01 -23.52
N GLU A 221 11.86 -44.44 -24.60
CA GLU A 221 11.92 -45.04 -25.94
C GLU A 221 13.34 -45.02 -26.54
N GLU A 222 14.12 -43.95 -26.35
CA GLU A 222 15.54 -43.92 -26.77
C GLU A 222 16.39 -44.96 -26.02
N LEU A 223 16.15 -45.15 -24.71
CA LEU A 223 16.86 -46.15 -23.91
C LEU A 223 16.48 -47.59 -24.28
N GLN A 224 15.20 -47.88 -24.57
CA GLN A 224 14.76 -49.22 -25.01
C GLN A 224 15.31 -49.61 -26.39
N ASN A 225 15.41 -48.65 -27.32
CA ASN A 225 15.99 -48.89 -28.64
C ASN A 225 17.53 -49.06 -28.62
N SER A 226 18.21 -48.54 -27.58
CA SER A 226 19.66 -48.76 -27.39
C SER A 226 20.02 -50.12 -26.74
N VAL A 227 19.05 -50.80 -26.12
CA VAL A 227 19.25 -52.07 -25.40
C VAL A 227 18.79 -53.29 -26.21
N THR A 228 18.06 -53.10 -27.31
CA THR A 228 17.45 -54.18 -28.10
C THR A 228 17.90 -54.18 -29.58
N GLY A 229 19.18 -54.52 -29.80
CA GLY A 229 19.69 -55.22 -30.98
C GLY A 229 20.44 -54.38 -32.04
N GLU A 230 21.66 -54.69 -32.49
CA GLU A 230 22.50 -55.92 -32.47
C GLU A 230 21.80 -57.27 -32.69
#